data_AF-A0AAP3AM76-F1
#
_entry.id   AF-A0AAP3AM76-F1
#
_cell.length_a   1.000
_cell.length_b   1.000
_cell.length_c   1.000
_cell.angle_alpha   90.00
_cell.angle_beta   90.00
_cell.angle_gamma   90.00
#
_symmetry.space_group_name_H-M   'P 1'
#
loop_
_entity.id
_entity.type
_entity.pdbx_description
1 polymer ?
#
loop_
_entity_poly.entity_id
_entity_poly.type
_entity_poly.pdbx_seq_one_letter_code
_entity_poly.pdbx_strand_id
1 'polypeptide(L)' 'MVKIFDSGFLYEVEIMKSKLLSEGIESYIKNEYVNNVAVMPVNQNYILVVDESLADQAREILDRVEE' A
#
# COMPACT_ATOMS: atom_id res chain seq x y z
N MET A 1 -6.57 -0.13 -11.50
CA MET A 1 -5.88 -0.14 -10.19
C MET A 1 -4.39 -0.28 -10.40
N VAL A 2 -3.60 0.58 -9.77
CA VAL A 2 -2.13 0.65 -9.94
C VAL A 2 -1.41 0.67 -8.60
N LYS A 3 -0.20 0.11 -8.55
CA LYS A 3 0.67 0.14 -7.36
C LYS A 3 1.21 1.54 -7.11
N ILE A 4 1.17 1.97 -5.85
CA ILE A 4 1.74 3.26 -5.40
C ILE A 4 2.73 3.12 -4.24
N PHE A 5 2.64 2.05 -3.45
CA PHE A 5 3.56 1.80 -2.33
C PHE A 5 3.63 0.28 -2.08
N ASP A 6 4.76 -0.22 -1.60
CA ASP A 6 4.90 -1.58 -1.13
C ASP A 6 5.87 -1.70 0.05
N SER A 7 5.61 -2.65 0.93
CA SER A 7 6.45 -2.95 2.08
C SER A 7 6.36 -4.41 2.48
N GLY A 8 7.44 -4.91 3.09
CA GLY A 8 7.47 -6.20 3.79
C GLY A 8 6.59 -6.25 5.06
N PHE A 9 6.13 -5.09 5.53
CA PHE A 9 5.39 -4.94 6.80
C PHE A 9 4.01 -4.34 6.57
N LEU A 10 2.96 -5.04 7.02
CA LEU A 10 1.58 -4.60 6.88
C LEU A 10 1.32 -3.22 7.51
N TYR A 11 1.93 -2.95 8.67
CA TYR A 11 1.67 -1.69 9.40
C TYR A 11 2.11 -0.46 8.61
N GLU A 12 3.19 -0.54 7.83
CA GLU A 12 3.67 0.58 7.00
C GLU A 12 2.68 0.89 5.89
N VAL A 13 2.14 -0.15 5.26
CA VAL A 13 1.12 -0.02 4.22
C VAL A 13 -0.20 0.54 4.78
N GLU A 14 -0.61 0.13 5.98
CA GLU A 14 -1.80 0.66 6.66
C GLU A 14 -1.66 2.14 7.04
N ILE A 15 -0.46 2.59 7.43
CA ILE A 15 -0.18 4.01 7.67
C ILE A 15 -0.36 4.80 6.37
N MET A 16 0.23 4.33 5.26
CA MET A 16 0.10 5.02 3.97
C MET A 16 -1.35 5.04 3.46
N LYS A 17 -2.06 3.91 3.60
CA LYS A 17 -3.50 3.83 3.31
C LYS A 17 -4.32 4.84 4.11
N SER A 18 -4.04 4.97 5.41
CA SER A 18 -4.76 5.91 6.29
C SER A 18 -4.53 7.37 5.87
N LYS A 19 -3.33 7.71 5.40
CA LYS A 19 -3.01 9.05 4.87
C LYS A 19 -3.78 9.34 3.58
N LEU A 20 -3.82 8.40 2.65
CA LEU A 20 -4.62 8.55 1.43
C LEU A 20 -6.09 8.72 1.76
N LEU A 21 -6.59 7.93 2.72
CA LEU A 21 -7.98 8.04 3.18
C LEU A 21 -8.28 9.40 3.82
N SER A 22 -7.35 10.00 4.58
CA SER A 22 -7.54 11.35 5.15
C SER A 22 -7.61 12.44 4.09
N GLU A 23 -7.02 12.21 2.93
CA GLU A 23 -7.10 13.09 1.75
C GLU A 23 -8.27 12.72 0.81
N GLY A 24 -9.12 11.76 1.22
CA GLY A 24 -10.28 11.33 0.44
C GLY A 24 -9.98 10.36 -0.70
N ILE A 25 -8.76 9.80 -0.76
CA ILE A 25 -8.36 8.81 -1.75
C ILE A 25 -8.56 7.40 -1.20
N GLU A 26 -9.47 6.66 -1.82
CA GLU A 26 -9.69 5.24 -1.49
C GLU A 26 -8.55 4.37 -2.04
N SER A 27 -8.01 3.49 -1.20
CA SER A 27 -6.91 2.59 -1.55
C SER A 27 -7.08 1.20 -0.92
N TYR A 28 -6.48 0.20 -1.55
CA TYR A 28 -6.61 -1.21 -1.17
C TYR A 28 -5.23 -1.85 -0.97
N ILE A 29 -5.15 -2.77 -0.01
CA ILE A 29 -3.93 -3.53 0.26
C ILE A 29 -4.06 -4.89 -0.41
N LYS A 30 -3.08 -5.26 -1.22
CA LYS A 30 -2.90 -6.59 -1.80
C LYS A 30 -1.73 -7.29 -1.12
N ASN A 31 -1.83 -8.59 -0.88
CA ASN A 31 -0.73 -9.41 -0.39
C ASN A 31 -0.35 -10.39 -1.50
N GLU A 32 0.92 -10.38 -1.93
CA GLU A 32 1.40 -11.27 -3.00
C GLU A 32 1.68 -12.70 -2.53
N TYR A 33 1.76 -12.95 -1.22
CA TYR A 33 2.19 -14.23 -0.65
C TYR A 33 1.19 -14.74 0.38
N VAL A 34 0.03 -15.19 -0.11
CA VAL A 34 -0.92 -15.98 0.70
C VAL A 34 -0.65 -17.47 0.46
N ASN A 35 0.55 -17.95 0.78
CA ASN A 35 0.75 -19.40 0.89
C ASN A 35 0.18 -19.85 2.25
N ASN A 36 -0.98 -20.49 2.22
CA ASN A 36 -1.68 -21.09 3.36
C ASN A 36 -0.93 -22.26 4.04
N VAL A 37 0.38 -22.41 3.82
CA VAL A 37 1.20 -23.47 4.40
C VAL A 37 2.06 -22.84 5.48
N ALA A 38 1.80 -23.22 6.74
CA ALA A 38 2.44 -22.69 7.94
C ALA A 38 3.93 -23.09 8.06
N VAL A 39 4.77 -22.57 7.17
CA VAL A 39 6.23 -22.76 7.21
C VAL A 39 6.95 -21.46 6.89
N MET A 40 7.35 -20.79 7.97
CA MET A 40 8.19 -19.59 8.04
C MET A 40 7.61 -18.31 7.40
N PRO A 41 7.85 -17.11 7.99
CA PRO A 41 7.51 -15.86 7.35
C PRO A 41 8.42 -15.67 6.14
N VAL A 42 7.97 -16.11 4.98
CA VAL A 42 8.52 -15.67 3.69
C VAL A 42 8.12 -14.21 3.56
N ASN A 43 9.10 -13.32 3.30
CA ASN A 43 8.91 -11.87 3.14
C ASN A 43 7.53 -11.53 2.56
N GLN A 44 6.61 -11.06 3.41
CA GLN A 44 5.24 -10.78 3.00
C GLN A 44 5.25 -9.43 2.28
N ASN A 45 5.19 -9.45 0.95
CA ASN A 45 5.10 -8.20 0.19
C ASN A 45 3.65 -7.69 0.19
N TYR A 46 3.41 -6.62 0.94
CA TYR A 46 2.15 -5.89 0.97
C TYR A 46 2.21 -4.73 0.00
N ILE A 47 1.22 -4.64 -0.89
CA ILE A 47 1.16 -3.65 -1.96
C ILE A 47 -0.06 -2.77 -1.74
N LEU A 48 0.16 -1.46 -1.67
CA LEU A 48 -0.91 -0.47 -1.72
C LEU A 48 -1.24 -0.16 -3.17
N VAL A 49 -2.52 -0.27 -3.52
CA VAL A 49 -3.04 0.08 -4.83
C VAL A 49 -4.17 1.10 -4.74
N VAL A 50 -4.25 1.96 -5.74
CA VAL A 50 -5.32 2.96 -5.93
C VAL A 50 -5.94 2.80 -7.31
N ASP A 51 -7.06 3.48 -7.54
CA ASP A 51 -7.56 3.65 -8.90
C ASP A 51 -6.53 4.39 -9.78
N GLU A 52 -6.49 4.04 -11.06
CA GLU A 52 -5.52 4.64 -11.99
C GLU A 52 -5.76 6.15 -12.18
N SER A 53 -7.01 6.59 -12.11
CA SER A 53 -7.39 8.01 -12.21
C SER A 53 -6.87 8.86 -11.05
N LEU A 54 -6.53 8.24 -9.91
CA LEU A 54 -6.06 8.91 -8.69
C LEU A 54 -4.57 8.66 -8.43
N ALA A 55 -3.88 7.95 -9.33
CA ALA A 55 -2.52 7.48 -9.12
C ALA A 55 -1.53 8.62 -8.89
N ASP A 56 -1.63 9.68 -9.68
CA ASP A 56 -0.68 10.81 -9.62
C ASP A 56 -0.89 11.62 -8.34
N GLN A 57 -2.16 11.91 -7.99
CA GLN A 57 -2.50 12.58 -6.73
C GLN A 57 -2.03 11.77 -5.51
N ALA A 58 -2.23 10.45 -5.54
CA ALA A 58 -1.80 9.58 -4.46
C ALA A 58 -0.27 9.58 -4.29
N ARG A 59 0.50 9.58 -5.39
CA ARG A 59 1.96 9.69 -5.34
C ARG A 59 2.40 11.01 -4.74
N GLU A 60 1.83 12.13 -5.21
CA GLU A 60 2.16 13.44 -4.66
C GLU A 60 1.88 13.55 -3.15
N ILE A 61 0.81 12.93 -2.66
CA ILE A 61 0.49 12.93 -1.23
C ILE A 61 1.51 12.12 -0.44
N LEU A 62 1.93 10.96 -0.95
CA LEU A 62 2.90 10.10 -0.26
C LEU A 62 4.31 10.71 -0.26
N ASP A 63 4.73 11.34 -1.36
CA ASP A 63 6.06 11.95 -1.49
C ASP A 63 6.25 13.13 -0.53
N ARG A 64 5.19 13.91 -0.24
CA ARG A 64 5.23 15.02 0.73
C ARG A 64 5.57 14.59 2.17
N VAL A 65 5.53 13.30 2.47
CA VAL A 65 5.76 12.78 3.83
C VAL A 65 7.18 12.28 4.02
N GLU A 66 7.99 12.17 2.96
CA GLU A 66 9.39 11.78 3.05
C GLU A 66 10.35 12.97 3.26
N GLU A 67 9.86 14.23 3.22
CA GLU A 67 10.57 15.45 3.64
C GLU A 67 10.23 15.87 5.09
#